data_AF-A0A832FSA9-F1
#
_entry.id   AF-A0A832FSA9-F1
#
_cell.length_a   1.000
_cell.length_b   1.000
_cell.length_c   1.000
_cell.angle_alpha   90.00
_cell.angle_beta   90.00
_cell.angle_gamma   90.00
#
_symmetry.space_group_name_H-M   'P 1'
#
loop_
_entity.id
_entity.type
_entity.pdbx_description
1 polymer ?
#
loop_
_entity_poly.entity_id
_entity_poly.type
_entity_poly.pdbx_seq_one_letter_code
_entity_poly.pdbx_strand_id
1 'polypeptide(L)' 'MEKISKEDLIKKASKPAEDAMKLHPFYKGKIEIASKVCIRDFTDFAIWYTPGVAEPCKAIHKNKDAV' A
#
# COMPACT_ATOMS: atom_id res chain seq x y z
N MET A 1 12.68 19.45 -34.51
CA MET A 1 12.83 18.41 -33.45
C MET A 1 14.31 18.12 -33.33
N GLU A 2 14.90 18.36 -32.16
CA GLU A 2 16.30 17.99 -31.91
C GLU A 2 16.48 16.47 -32.06
N LYS A 3 17.52 16.06 -32.79
CA LYS A 3 17.87 14.65 -32.95
C LYS A 3 18.59 14.18 -31.69
N ILE A 4 17.90 13.39 -30.88
CA ILE A 4 18.49 12.71 -29.72
C ILE A 4 19.48 11.66 -30.22
N SER A 5 20.68 11.60 -29.64
CA SER A 5 21.70 10.62 -30.01
C SER A 5 21.34 9.21 -29.53
N LYS A 6 21.95 8.19 -30.13
CA LYS A 6 21.74 6.80 -29.71
C LYS A 6 22.26 6.59 -28.28
N GLU A 7 23.36 7.24 -27.94
CA GLU A 7 23.96 7.22 -26.60
C GLU A 7 23.02 7.80 -25.55
N ASP A 8 22.35 8.92 -25.86
CA ASP A 8 21.37 9.55 -24.96
C ASP A 8 20.17 8.64 -24.71
N LEU A 9 19.72 7.91 -25.75
CA LEU A 9 18.62 6.94 -25.62
C LEU A 9 19.01 5.76 -24.72
N ILE A 10 20.24 5.24 -24.85
CA ILE A 10 20.75 4.14 -24.02
C ILE A 10 20.86 4.59 -22.56
N LYS A 11 21.41 5.78 -22.32
CA LYS A 11 21.51 6.36 -20.97
C LYS A 11 20.13 6.60 -20.34
N LYS A 12 19.16 7.04 -21.13
CA LYS A 12 17.78 7.18 -20.66
C LYS A 12 17.16 5.82 -20.30
N ALA A 13 17.49 4.76 -21.04
CA ALA A 13 17.01 3.41 -20.78
C ALA A 13 17.64 2.76 -19.54
N SER A 14 18.86 3.13 -19.14
CA SER A 14 19.51 2.61 -17.92
C SER A 14 18.98 3.23 -16.63
N LYS A 15 18.41 4.43 -16.71
CA LYS A 15 17.94 5.22 -15.56
C LYS A 15 17.00 4.47 -14.61
N PRO A 16 15.98 3.72 -15.07
CA PRO A 16 15.10 2.97 -14.16
C PRO A 16 15.83 1.91 -13.32
N ALA A 17 16.88 1.27 -13.86
CA ALA A 17 17.66 0.28 -13.12
C ALA A 17 18.52 0.95 -12.03
N GLU A 18 19.13 2.09 -12.34
CA GLU A 18 19.86 2.89 -11.35
C GLU A 18 18.94 3.38 -10.23
N ASP A 19 17.74 3.83 -10.57
CA ASP A 19 16.75 4.27 -9.58
C ASP A 19 16.25 3.08 -8.76
N ALA A 20 16.02 1.91 -9.37
CA ALA A 20 15.63 0.70 -8.65
C ALA A 20 16.64 0.29 -7.57
N MET A 21 17.95 0.40 -7.84
CA MET A 21 19.01 0.11 -6.87
C MET A 21 19.04 1.06 -5.67
N LYS A 22 18.53 2.30 -5.84
CA LYS A 22 18.40 3.27 -4.74
C LYS A 22 17.09 3.09 -3.97
N LEU A 23 15.99 2.87 -4.69
CA LEU A 23 14.65 2.88 -4.11
C LEU A 23 14.30 1.58 -3.38
N HIS A 24 14.75 0.41 -3.84
CA HIS A 24 14.44 -0.85 -3.16
C HIS A 24 15.01 -0.92 -1.73
N PRO A 25 16.28 -0.55 -1.47
CA PRO A 25 16.80 -0.48 -0.11
C PRO A 25 16.13 0.61 0.73
N PHE A 26 15.81 1.76 0.12
CA PHE A 26 15.16 2.87 0.80
C PHE A 26 13.76 2.49 1.31
N TYR A 27 12.91 1.93 0.45
CA TYR A 27 11.56 1.49 0.80
C TYR A 27 11.51 0.10 1.47
N LYS A 28 12.64 -0.61 1.53
CA LYS A 28 12.78 -1.96 2.11
C LYS A 28 11.76 -2.96 1.57
N GLY A 29 11.50 -2.87 0.27
CA GLY A 29 10.43 -3.61 -0.39
C GLY A 29 9.57 -2.68 -1.23
N LYS A 30 8.43 -3.22 -1.67
CA LYS A 30 7.49 -2.54 -2.57
C LYS A 30 6.05 -2.57 -2.08
N ILE A 31 5.81 -3.23 -0.95
CA ILE A 31 4.48 -3.47 -0.41
C ILE A 31 4.36 -2.83 0.96
N GLU A 32 3.19 -2.27 1.22
CA GLU A 32 2.78 -1.73 2.51
C GLU A 32 1.35 -2.18 2.78
N ILE A 33 1.03 -2.44 4.05
CA ILE A 33 -0.34 -2.59 4.52
C ILE A 33 -0.63 -1.39 5.41
N ALA A 34 -1.57 -0.56 4.99
CA ALA A 34 -2.02 0.61 5.74
C ALA A 34 -3.50 0.48 6.10
N SER A 35 -3.91 1.12 7.20
CA SER A 35 -5.32 1.19 7.59
C SER A 35 -6.13 1.94 6.54
N LYS A 36 -7.29 1.40 6.16
CA LYS A 36 -8.28 2.09 5.30
C LYS A 36 -9.18 3.05 6.09
N VAL A 37 -9.16 2.97 7.42
CA VAL A 37 -10.05 3.70 8.33
C VAL A 37 -9.24 4.53 9.32
N CYS A 38 -9.85 5.60 9.85
CA CYS A 38 -9.20 6.45 10.85
C CYS A 38 -9.08 5.75 12.21
N ILE A 39 -7.95 5.97 12.87
CA ILE A 39 -7.68 5.57 14.26
C ILE A 39 -7.05 6.78 14.94
N ARG A 40 -7.89 7.71 15.42
CA ARG A 40 -7.44 8.96 16.07
C ARG A 40 -7.31 8.80 17.58
N ASP A 41 -8.22 8.03 18.18
CA ASP A 41 -8.28 7.77 19.62
C ASP A 41 -8.93 6.41 19.91
N PHE A 42 -9.16 6.12 21.20
CA PHE A 42 -9.76 4.87 21.67
C PHE A 42 -11.20 4.65 21.18
N THR A 43 -11.93 5.71 20.86
CA THR A 43 -13.30 5.60 20.33
C THR A 43 -13.27 4.96 18.96
N ASP A 44 -12.37 5.43 18.08
CA ASP A 44 -12.17 4.81 16.77
C ASP A 44 -11.69 3.36 16.93
N PHE A 45 -10.74 3.10 17.83
CA PHE A 45 -10.24 1.74 18.08
C PHE A 45 -11.34 0.78 18.54
N ALA A 46 -12.27 1.23 19.40
CA ALA A 46 -13.37 0.43 19.91
C ALA A 46 -14.40 0.02 18.84
N ILE A 47 -14.44 0.72 17.69
CA ILE A 47 -15.28 0.36 16.54
C ILE A 47 -14.64 -0.77 15.74
N TRP A 48 -13.35 -0.61 15.39
CA TRP A 48 -12.64 -1.54 14.50
C TRP A 48 -12.14 -2.79 15.23
N TYR A 49 -11.99 -2.72 16.55
CA TYR A 49 -11.55 -3.81 17.41
C TYR A 49 -12.58 -4.05 18.53
N THR A 50 -12.15 -4.55 19.68
CA THR A 50 -13.04 -4.82 20.81
C THR A 50 -13.58 -3.52 21.41
N PRO A 51 -14.90 -3.41 21.67
CA PRO A 51 -15.93 -4.44 21.50
C PRO A 51 -16.63 -4.46 20.13
N GLY A 52 -16.48 -3.44 19.29
CA GLY A 52 -17.23 -3.24 18.04
C GLY A 52 -17.11 -4.39 17.02
N VAL A 53 -15.91 -4.96 16.85
CA VAL A 53 -15.63 -6.06 15.92
C VAL A 53 -16.47 -7.32 16.19
N ALA A 54 -17.03 -7.47 17.39
CA ALA A 54 -17.87 -8.62 17.73
C ALA A 54 -19.15 -8.69 16.87
N GLU A 55 -19.71 -7.54 16.46
CA GLU A 55 -20.97 -7.51 15.72
C GLU A 55 -20.85 -8.01 14.28
N PRO A 56 -19.91 -7.54 13.43
CA PRO A 56 -19.70 -8.14 12.12
C PRO A 56 -19.32 -9.63 12.21
N CYS A 57 -18.55 -10.04 13.22
CA CYS A 57 -18.27 -11.47 13.46
C CYS A 57 -19.53 -12.30 13.70
N LYS A 58 -20.46 -11.83 14.55
CA LYS A 58 -21.75 -12.50 14.79
C LYS A 58 -22.63 -12.50 13.53
N ALA A 59 -22.60 -11.44 12.74
CA ALA A 59 -23.34 -11.36 11.48
C ALA A 59 -22.83 -12.41 10.47
N ILE A 60 -21.51 -12.50 10.27
CA ILE A 60 -20.88 -13.49 9.38
C ILE A 60 -21.14 -14.92 9.87
N HIS A 61 -21.14 -15.14 11.18
CA HIS A 61 -21.46 -16.45 11.76
C HIS A 61 -22.90 -16.90 11.40
N LYS A 62 -23.87 -15.98 11.41
CA LYS A 62 -25.26 -16.26 11.04
C LYS A 62 -25.46 -16.35 9.52
N ASN A 63 -24.77 -15.51 8.75
CA ASN A 63 -24.81 -15.47 7.29
C ASN A 63 -23.44 -15.07 6.75
N LYS A 64 -22.77 -15.96 6.00
CA LYS A 64 -21.39 -15.76 5.54
C LYS A 64 -21.21 -14.55 4.61
N ASP A 65 -22.27 -14.11 3.93
CA ASP A 65 -22.23 -13.01 2.96
C ASP A 65 -22.73 -11.67 3.57
N ALA A 66 -22.82 -11.56 4.90
CA ALA A 66 -23.42 -10.40 5.56
C ALA A 66 -22.54 -9.13 5.57
N VAL A 67 -21.25 -9.22 5.23
CA VAL A 67 -20.26 -8.13 5.25
C VAL A 67 -19.36 -8.23 4.02
#